data_AF-A0A845Y8S2-F1
#
_entry.id   AF-A0A845Y8S2-F1
#
_cell.length_a   1.000
_cell.length_b   1.000
_cell.length_c   1.000
_cell.angle_alpha   90.00
_cell.angle_beta   90.00
_cell.angle_gamma   90.00
#
_symmetry.space_group_name_H-M   'P 1'
#
loop_
_entity.id
_entity.type
_entity.pdbx_description
1 polymer ?
#
loop_
_entity_poly.entity_id
_entity_poly.type
_entity_poly.pdbx_seq_one_letter_code
_entity_poly.pdbx_strand_id
1 'polypeptide(L)' 'MYNYALYNGQEQGKIRAIGISVGDRRASEANSHIEAGRLDVVQVVYNLLEQEPEYTLFPMAQKHQVGIIAC' A
#
# COMPACT_ATOMS: atom_id res chain seq x y z
N MET A 1 -13.86 -8.80 -6.04
CA MET A 1 -14.90 -7.94 -6.65
C MET A 1 -14.42 -6.49 -6.79
N TYR A 2 -13.90 -5.84 -5.74
CA TYR A 2 -13.39 -4.46 -5.80
C TYR A 2 -12.24 -4.22 -6.79
N ASN A 3 -11.29 -5.15 -6.92
CA ASN A 3 -10.14 -4.99 -7.82
C ASN A 3 -10.55 -4.76 -9.29
N TYR A 4 -11.63 -5.39 -9.76
CA TYR A 4 -12.10 -5.21 -11.14
C TYR A 4 -12.54 -3.77 -11.41
N ALA A 5 -13.13 -3.07 -10.44
CA ALA A 5 -13.56 -1.69 -10.62
C ALA A 5 -12.37 -0.73 -10.78
N LEU A 6 -11.31 -0.95 -9.98
CA LEU A 6 -10.09 -0.14 -10.03
C LEU A 6 -9.32 -0.37 -11.34
N TYR A 7 -9.14 -1.63 -11.75
CA TYR A 7 -8.49 -1.95 -13.03
C TYR A 7 -9.26 -1.43 -14.23
N ASN A 8 -10.60 -1.59 -14.26
CA ASN A 8 -11.42 -0.98 -15.30
C ASN A 8 -11.25 0.54 -15.36
N GLY A 9 -11.11 1.20 -14.21
CA GLY A 9 -10.82 2.63 -14.13
C GLY A 9 -9.45 3.00 -14.70
N GLN A 10 -8.43 2.16 -14.51
CA GLN A 10 -7.11 2.33 -15.13
C GLN A 10 -7.15 2.12 -16.65
N GLU A 11 -7.80 1.05 -17.12
CA GLU A 11 -7.97 0.77 -18.55
C GLU A 11 -8.72 1.90 -19.28
N GLN A 12 -9.69 2.52 -18.62
CA GLN A 12 -10.42 3.68 -19.14
C GLN A 12 -9.64 5.02 -19.00
N GLY A 13 -8.43 5.00 -18.44
CA GLY A 13 -7.61 6.19 -18.22
C GLY A 13 -8.11 7.15 -17.11
N LYS A 14 -9.06 6.70 -16.28
CA LYS A 14 -9.63 7.50 -15.17
C LYS A 14 -8.79 7.44 -13.90
N ILE A 15 -8.04 6.35 -13.71
CA ILE A 15 -7.17 6.11 -12.56
C ILE A 15 -5.74 5.93 -13.08
N ARG A 16 -4.77 6.57 -12.42
CA ARG A 16 -3.35 6.43 -12.79
C ARG A 16 -2.57 5.48 -11.90
N ALA A 17 -3.00 5.33 -10.65
CA ALA A 17 -2.34 4.50 -9.65
C ALA A 17 -3.39 4.00 -8.64
N ILE A 18 -3.14 2.83 -8.05
CA ILE A 18 -3.95 2.17 -7.04
C ILE A 18 -3.17 2.09 -5.74
N GLY A 19 -3.80 2.49 -4.64
CA GLY A 19 -3.24 2.33 -3.31
C GLY A 19 -4.27 1.91 -2.27
N ILE A 20 -3.78 1.52 -1.10
CA ILE A 20 -4.59 1.21 0.08
C ILE A 20 -4.14 2.05 1.27
N SER A 21 -5.05 2.26 2.21
CA SER A 21 -4.76 2.81 3.53
C SER A 21 -5.00 1.71 4.56
N VAL A 22 -4.04 1.51 5.45
CA VAL A 22 -4.14 0.54 6.55
C VAL A 22 -4.21 1.27 7.88
N GLY A 23 -5.04 0.76 8.79
CA GLY A 23 -5.25 1.36 10.09
C GLY A 23 -4.12 1.10 11.07
N ASP A 24 -4.23 1.72 12.24
CA ASP A 24 -3.29 1.65 13.35
C ASP A 24 -2.93 0.20 13.69
N ARG A 25 -1.64 -0.05 13.89
CA ARG A 25 -1.08 -1.36 14.28
C ARG A 25 -1.43 -2.53 13.34
N ARG A 26 -1.72 -2.22 12.07
CA ARG A 26 -2.09 -3.19 11.02
C ARG A 26 -1.24 -2.99 9.76
N ALA A 27 -0.06 -2.39 9.90
CA ALA A 27 0.84 -2.09 8.79
C ALA A 27 1.18 -3.35 7.96
N SER A 28 1.33 -4.49 8.64
CA SER A 28 1.66 -5.76 7.99
C SER A 28 0.58 -6.32 7.07
N GLU A 29 -0.68 -5.89 7.18
CA GLU A 29 -1.77 -6.39 6.32
C GLU A 29 -1.55 -6.02 4.86
N ALA A 30 -0.87 -4.89 4.60
CA ALA A 30 -0.49 -4.48 3.25
C ALA A 30 0.54 -5.42 2.60
N ASN A 31 1.34 -6.18 3.37
CA ASN A 31 2.44 -6.97 2.83
C ASN A 31 1.97 -8.00 1.80
N SER A 32 0.85 -8.68 2.05
CA SER A 32 0.28 -9.67 1.11
C SER A 32 -0.19 -9.03 -0.20
N HIS A 33 -0.65 -7.77 -0.16
CA HIS A 33 -1.06 -7.02 -1.34
C HIS A 33 0.14 -6.49 -2.13
N ILE A 34 1.19 -6.06 -1.43
CA ILE A 34 2.47 -5.66 -2.02
C ILE A 34 3.13 -6.86 -2.73
N GLU A 35 3.20 -8.01 -2.05
CA GLU A 35 3.80 -9.23 -2.60
C GLU A 35 3.10 -9.69 -3.88
N ALA A 36 1.77 -9.54 -3.94
CA ALA A 36 0.98 -9.87 -5.12
C ALA A 36 1.12 -8.86 -6.28
N GLY A 37 1.89 -7.78 -6.12
CA GLY A 37 2.16 -6.80 -7.19
C GLY A 37 0.95 -5.96 -7.60
N ARG A 38 0.01 -5.71 -6.68
CA ARG A 38 -1.28 -5.06 -6.98
C ARG A 38 -1.39 -3.60 -6.55
N LEU A 39 -0.34 -3.02 -5.97
CA LEU A 39 -0.36 -1.70 -5.35
C LEU A 39 0.79 -0.85 -5.85
N ASP A 40 0.50 0.43 -6.09
CA ASP A 40 1.49 1.46 -6.39
C ASP A 40 1.90 2.22 -5.11
N VAL A 41 0.99 2.32 -4.12
CA VAL A 41 1.23 3.08 -2.88
C VAL A 41 0.46 2.52 -1.68
N VAL A 42 1.05 2.62 -0.48
CA VAL A 42 0.40 2.34 0.80
C VAL A 42 0.46 3.59 1.68
N GLN A 43 -0.68 3.97 2.25
CA GLN A 43 -0.76 4.95 3.32
C GLN A 43 -0.81 4.25 4.68
N VAL A 44 0.03 4.69 5.62
CA VAL A 44 0.21 4.03 6.92
C VAL A 44 0.53 5.03 8.02
N VAL A 45 0.09 4.74 9.25
CA VAL A 45 0.49 5.49 10.44
C VAL A 45 1.98 5.27 10.69
N TYR A 46 2.75 6.36 10.75
CA TYR A 46 4.15 6.31 11.11
C TYR A 46 4.61 7.61 11.76
N ASN A 47 5.01 7.52 13.03
CA ASN A 47 5.48 8.65 13.81
C ASN A 47 6.42 8.16 14.93
N LEU A 48 6.94 9.08 15.75
CA LEU A 48 7.89 8.75 16.82
C LEU A 48 7.34 7.71 17.83
N LEU A 49 6.02 7.63 18.00
CA LEU A 49 5.36 6.71 18.93
C LEU A 49 4.96 5.38 18.26
N GLU A 50 4.91 5.35 16.92
CA GLU A 50 4.40 4.23 16.14
C GLU A 50 5.32 3.92 14.95
N GLN A 51 6.24 2.98 15.17
CA GLN A 51 7.29 2.61 14.21
C GLN A 51 7.15 1.19 13.66
N GLU A 52 6.00 0.53 13.89
CA GLU A 52 5.73 -0.83 13.39
C GLU A 52 6.03 -1.02 11.88
N PRO A 53 5.74 -0.04 11.00
CA PRO A 53 6.06 -0.17 9.57
C PRO A 53 7.52 -0.49 9.23
N GLU A 54 8.48 -0.11 10.08
CA GLU A 54 9.91 -0.34 9.83
C GLU A 54 10.27 -1.82 9.78
N TYR A 55 9.57 -2.66 10.54
CA TYR A 55 9.94 -4.08 10.68
C TYR A 55 9.65 -4.90 9.42
N THR A 56 8.56 -4.61 8.72
CA THR A 56 8.11 -5.45 7.60
C THR A 56 7.62 -4.65 6.39
N LEU A 57 6.86 -3.58 6.61
CA LEU A 57 6.22 -2.83 5.53
C LEU A 57 7.24 -2.06 4.69
N PHE A 58 8.16 -1.30 5.31
CA PHE A 58 9.15 -0.51 4.56
C PHE A 58 10.12 -1.38 3.75
N PRO A 59 10.70 -2.48 4.31
CA PRO A 59 11.52 -3.39 3.52
C PRO A 59 10.75 -4.00 2.33
N MET A 60 9.49 -4.38 2.55
CA MET A 60 8.63 -4.93 1.48
C MET A 60 8.35 -3.89 0.40
N ALA A 61 7.95 -2.67 0.79
CA ALA A 61 7.66 -1.59 -0.13
C ALA A 61 8.89 -1.22 -0.96
N GLN A 62 10.08 -1.14 -0.35
CA GLN A 62 11.33 -0.88 -1.06
C GLN A 62 11.65 -2.00 -2.07
N LYS A 63 11.52 -3.27 -1.66
CA LYS A 63 11.77 -4.43 -2.53
C LYS A 63 10.85 -4.46 -3.76
N HIS A 64 9.58 -4.09 -3.58
CA HIS A 64 8.55 -4.17 -4.61
C HIS A 64 8.26 -2.83 -5.31
N GLN A 65 9.05 -1.78 -5.01
CA GLN A 65 8.89 -0.44 -5.58
C GLN A 65 7.50 0.19 -5.32
N VAL A 66 6.94 -0.05 -4.14
CA VAL A 66 5.67 0.53 -3.70
C VAL A 66 5.95 1.81 -2.92
N GLY A 67 5.25 2.89 -3.24
CA GLY A 67 5.36 4.15 -2.52
C GLY A 67 4.76 4.06 -1.11
N ILE A 68 5.28 4.86 -0.18
CA ILE A 68 4.74 5.00 1.18
C ILE A 68 4.29 6.45 1.41
N ILE A 69 3.08 6.62 1.94
CA ILE A 69 2.60 7.88 2.51
C ILE A 69 2.46 7.68 4.01
N ALA A 70 3.37 8.29 4.77
CA ALA A 70 3.28 8.32 6.23
C ALA A 70 2.27 9.38 6.69
N CYS A 71 1.41 9.00 7.64
CA CYS A 71 0.46 9.89 8.30
C CYS A 71 0.56 9.82 9.83
#